data_AF-A0A534ZJ81-F1
#
_entry.id   AF-A0A534ZJ81-F1
#
_cell.length_a   1.000
_cell.length_b   1.000
_cell.length_c   1.000
_cell.angle_alpha   90.00
_cell.angle_beta   90.00
_cell.angle_gamma   90.00
#
_symmetry.space_group_name_H-M   'P 1'
#
loop_
_entity.id
_entity.type
_entity.pdbx_description
1 polymer ?
#
loop_
_entity_poly.entity_id
_entity_poly.type
_entity_poly.pdbx_seq_one_letter_code
_entity_poly.pdbx_strand_id
1 'polypeptide(L)'
;MIAAVGRMVAKRGGNPMVGIALATAITIAPLVANTYRRGDPRNLAISINLEAERELGEHLQRTPGGPVIVTSTNLVGIPDAVSGLPEVRLNDALGPAMGDCAEQPDNHDCGRDVIVAVINAFRQARFLIPLRTVRYDKGWEHRISDAIASAADAVGAQVREEAHFGTRQGVPVLALLVVDRGSESNGSHGREAQQPGANEKVSGGQLGQPRADLTAAERAAFDAGQQLFTQRLPAVGPFYNGQSCGECHAIPTVGGSGDLEHVEYIAANPPAPDGRPHGEIVVYRQHALPGWTAATPPANVRRRIAPPLYGLGLIERIPDATIRAACGRGHAAGAKGQGTLPENSVARFGVKAFLGNIPDFTGSMLDSESNVSNPLEGEGSNDGDGFADPEVDLKFIETLAAFVRGLAPPGRNGNDAAGERAFRSFGCAVCHMPDMPPATDVFSDFCVHRMGDVLADGIPDHDTKGDEFRTTPLQGLRFRKLYLHDGRATTLESAITAHGGEAEWAVRAYQEATGDQRAALRRFLDTL
;
A
#
# COMPACT_ATOMS: atom_id res chain seq x y z
N MET A 1 19.70 -26.87 28.03
CA MET A 1 18.39 -26.24 28.32
C MET A 1 17.22 -27.24 28.29
N ILE A 2 17.04 -28.02 27.22
CA ILE A 2 15.92 -28.99 27.04
C ILE A 2 15.83 -30.01 28.20
N ALA A 3 16.95 -30.58 28.62
CA ALA A 3 17.00 -31.54 29.74
C ALA A 3 16.75 -30.92 31.13
N ALA A 4 16.77 -29.59 31.27
CA ALA A 4 16.47 -28.89 32.52
C ALA A 4 14.98 -28.57 32.63
N VAL A 5 14.34 -28.20 31.52
CA VAL A 5 12.88 -27.96 31.44
C VAL A 5 12.11 -29.27 31.59
N GLY A 6 12.55 -30.36 30.97
CA GLY A 6 11.94 -31.69 31.13
C GLY A 6 11.97 -32.20 32.58
N ARG A 7 13.06 -31.92 33.31
CA ARG A 7 13.17 -32.27 34.74
C ARG A 7 12.28 -31.41 35.65
N MET A 8 11.99 -30.17 35.25
CA MET A 8 11.13 -29.26 36.01
C MET A 8 9.64 -29.61 35.88
N VAL A 9 9.20 -30.07 34.70
CA VAL A 9 7.81 -30.52 34.44
C VAL A 9 7.51 -31.86 35.12
N ALA A 10 8.46 -32.80 35.10
CA ALA A 10 8.32 -34.09 35.77
C ALA A 10 8.22 -33.97 37.31
N LYS A 11 8.95 -33.01 37.91
CA LYS A 11 8.90 -32.74 39.37
C LYS A 11 7.56 -32.15 39.86
N ARG A 12 6.70 -31.66 38.96
CA ARG A 12 5.37 -31.10 39.27
C ARG A 12 4.22 -32.04 38.89
N GLY A 13 4.51 -33.32 38.63
CA GLY A 13 3.49 -34.33 38.31
C GLY A 13 2.93 -34.26 36.88
N GLY A 14 3.53 -33.45 36.00
CA GLY A 14 3.13 -33.34 34.60
C GLY A 14 3.74 -34.44 33.72
N ASN A 15 3.02 -34.83 32.67
CA ASN A 15 3.46 -35.85 31.71
C ASN A 15 4.76 -35.40 30.98
N PRO A 16 5.86 -36.17 31.08
CA PRO A 16 7.17 -35.78 30.53
C PRO A 16 7.16 -35.61 28.99
N MET A 17 6.24 -36.24 28.27
CA MET A 17 6.08 -36.06 26.82
C MET A 17 5.59 -34.65 26.44
N VAL A 18 4.81 -34.01 27.31
CA VAL A 18 4.32 -32.62 27.09
C VAL A 18 5.45 -31.61 27.29
N GLY A 19 6.35 -31.87 28.24
CA GLY A 19 7.56 -31.05 28.44
C GLY A 19 8.56 -31.13 27.29
N ILE A 20 8.68 -32.29 26.64
CA ILE A 20 9.50 -32.48 25.44
C ILE A 20 8.84 -31.83 24.22
N ALA A 21 7.51 -31.94 24.08
CA ALA A 21 6.76 -31.28 23.00
C ALA A 21 6.84 -29.74 23.06
N LEU A 22 6.75 -29.13 24.25
CA LEU A 22 6.91 -27.67 24.41
C LEU A 22 8.33 -27.20 24.09
N ALA A 23 9.35 -27.94 24.52
CA ALA A 23 10.74 -27.61 24.21
C ALA A 23 11.07 -27.80 22.72
N THR A 24 10.41 -28.76 22.06
CA THR A 24 10.53 -29.02 20.62
C THR A 24 9.83 -27.93 19.81
N ALA A 25 8.65 -27.45 20.24
CA ALA A 25 7.94 -26.34 19.59
C ALA A 25 8.70 -25.00 19.66
N ILE A 26 9.38 -24.71 20.77
CA ILE A 26 10.18 -23.48 20.95
C ILE A 26 11.48 -23.52 20.12
N THR A 27 11.97 -24.69 19.72
CA THR A 27 13.22 -24.82 18.94
C THR A 27 12.98 -25.03 17.44
N ILE A 28 11.79 -25.47 17.01
CA ILE A 28 11.47 -25.74 15.58
C ILE A 28 10.96 -24.51 14.83
N ALA A 29 10.30 -23.54 15.50
CA ALA A 29 9.78 -22.35 14.84
C ALA A 29 10.84 -21.51 14.07
N PRO A 30 12.11 -21.40 14.52
CA PRO A 30 13.16 -20.71 13.75
C PRO A 30 13.81 -21.56 12.65
N LEU A 31 13.59 -22.88 12.62
CA LEU A 31 14.29 -23.82 11.72
C LEU A 31 13.52 -24.11 10.43
N VAL A 32 12.18 -23.96 10.43
CA VAL A 32 11.35 -24.17 9.24
C VAL A 32 11.60 -23.11 8.15
N ALA A 33 12.05 -21.90 8.51
CA ALA A 33 12.48 -20.89 7.55
C ALA A 33 13.79 -21.25 6.83
N ASN A 34 14.58 -22.20 7.35
CA ASN A 34 15.90 -22.56 6.79
C ASN A 34 15.94 -23.94 6.11
N THR A 35 14.85 -24.71 6.15
CA THR A 35 14.73 -26.01 5.47
C THR A 35 14.27 -25.92 4.00
N TYR A 36 13.96 -24.72 3.49
CA TYR A 36 13.61 -24.48 2.08
C TYR A 36 14.75 -24.75 1.07
N ARG A 37 15.94 -25.20 1.50
CA ARG A 37 17.13 -25.38 0.65
C ARG A 37 17.68 -26.80 0.49
N ARG A 38 17.01 -27.86 0.92
CA ARG A 38 17.56 -29.24 0.76
C ARG A 38 16.50 -30.29 0.38
N GLY A 39 16.32 -30.52 -0.93
CA GLY A 39 15.52 -31.61 -1.51
C GLY A 39 16.30 -32.43 -2.57
N ASP A 40 15.80 -33.64 -2.90
CA ASP A 40 16.41 -34.61 -3.84
C ASP A 40 16.66 -33.98 -5.24
N PRO A 41 17.90 -34.05 -5.80
CA PRO A 41 18.25 -33.46 -7.09
C PRO A 41 17.52 -34.05 -8.31
N ARG A 42 16.72 -35.12 -8.15
CA ARG A 42 15.88 -35.70 -9.20
C ARG A 42 14.42 -35.21 -9.15
N ASN A 43 14.04 -34.47 -8.12
CA ASN A 43 12.68 -34.00 -7.92
C ASN A 43 12.64 -32.47 -7.97
N LEU A 44 12.56 -31.94 -9.20
CA LEU A 44 12.68 -30.51 -9.54
C LEU A 44 11.45 -29.66 -9.16
N ALA A 45 10.55 -30.16 -8.30
CA ALA A 45 9.30 -29.47 -8.02
C ALA A 45 9.51 -28.08 -7.38
N ILE A 46 10.55 -27.89 -6.56
CA ILE A 46 10.99 -26.60 -5.99
C ILE A 46 12.47 -26.75 -5.56
N SER A 47 13.37 -26.95 -6.53
CA SER A 47 14.81 -26.96 -6.29
C SER A 47 15.50 -26.62 -7.60
N ILE A 48 15.81 -25.36 -7.82
CA ILE A 48 16.84 -25.04 -8.81
C ILE A 48 18.15 -25.52 -8.19
N ASN A 49 18.95 -26.19 -9.02
CA ASN A 49 20.17 -26.80 -8.56
C ASN A 49 21.12 -25.71 -8.04
N LEU A 50 21.44 -25.72 -6.75
CA LEU A 50 22.38 -24.77 -6.12
C LEU A 50 23.69 -24.59 -6.92
N GLU A 51 24.13 -25.62 -7.62
CA GLU A 51 25.31 -25.53 -8.50
C GLU A 51 25.04 -24.66 -9.73
N ALA A 52 23.91 -24.88 -10.42
CA ALA A 52 23.52 -24.09 -11.58
C ALA A 52 23.26 -22.63 -11.22
N GLU A 53 22.65 -22.36 -10.04
CA GLU A 53 22.45 -20.99 -9.54
C GLU A 53 23.78 -20.29 -9.24
N ARG A 54 24.73 -21.02 -8.63
CA ARG A 54 26.06 -20.50 -8.35
C ARG A 54 26.82 -20.19 -9.63
N GLU A 55 26.83 -21.12 -10.60
CA GLU A 55 27.46 -20.92 -11.90
C GLU A 55 26.82 -19.74 -12.66
N LEU A 56 25.49 -19.61 -12.60
CA LEU A 56 24.76 -18.46 -13.13
C LEU A 56 25.22 -17.15 -12.49
N GLY A 57 25.28 -17.08 -11.15
CA GLY A 57 25.76 -15.89 -10.44
C GLY A 57 27.19 -15.51 -10.82
N GLU A 58 28.10 -16.48 -10.82
CA GLU A 58 29.50 -16.28 -11.22
C GLU A 58 29.62 -15.83 -12.68
N HIS A 59 28.75 -16.32 -13.57
CA HIS A 59 28.70 -15.90 -14.97
C HIS A 59 28.17 -14.48 -15.12
N LEU A 60 27.05 -14.14 -14.48
CA LEU A 60 26.44 -12.80 -14.54
C LEU A 60 27.36 -11.72 -13.97
N GLN A 61 28.14 -12.04 -12.94
CA GLN A 61 29.16 -11.13 -12.40
C GLN A 61 30.32 -10.89 -13.37
N ARG A 62 30.73 -11.92 -14.14
CA ARG A 62 31.82 -11.82 -15.13
C ARG A 62 31.37 -11.23 -16.46
N THR A 63 30.08 -11.30 -16.78
CA THR A 63 29.47 -10.85 -18.03
C THR A 63 28.35 -9.83 -17.76
N PRO A 64 28.68 -8.62 -17.30
CA PRO A 64 27.67 -7.59 -17.05
C PRO A 64 27.07 -7.11 -18.37
N GLY A 65 25.75 -7.26 -18.53
CA GLY A 65 25.06 -7.07 -19.81
C GLY A 65 23.61 -6.57 -19.70
N GLY A 66 23.27 -5.85 -18.61
CA GLY A 66 21.89 -5.42 -18.33
C GLY A 66 21.08 -6.45 -17.55
N PRO A 67 19.80 -6.15 -17.24
CA PRO A 67 18.93 -7.01 -16.44
C PRO A 67 18.64 -8.34 -17.15
N VAL A 68 18.47 -9.40 -16.37
CA VAL A 68 18.14 -10.74 -16.87
C VAL A 68 16.63 -10.93 -16.87
N ILE A 69 16.07 -11.25 -18.02
CA ILE A 69 14.64 -11.52 -18.18
C ILE A 69 14.35 -12.97 -17.78
N VAL A 70 13.60 -13.18 -16.70
CA VAL A 70 13.21 -14.51 -16.25
C VAL A 70 11.91 -14.94 -16.91
N THR A 71 11.93 -16.12 -17.55
CA THR A 71 10.82 -16.60 -18.38
C THR A 71 9.94 -17.66 -17.72
N SER A 72 10.14 -17.93 -16.45
CA SER A 72 9.31 -18.86 -15.67
C SER A 72 9.17 -18.31 -14.26
N THR A 73 8.01 -18.53 -13.65
CA THR A 73 7.74 -18.19 -12.25
C THR A 73 8.69 -18.90 -11.30
N ASN A 74 9.24 -20.06 -11.70
CA ASN A 74 10.24 -20.78 -10.94
C ASN A 74 11.60 -20.09 -10.94
N LEU A 75 11.87 -19.16 -11.86
CA LEU A 75 13.16 -18.46 -11.97
C LEU A 75 13.15 -17.10 -11.26
N VAL A 76 12.01 -16.70 -10.73
CA VAL A 76 11.80 -15.42 -10.04
C VAL A 76 12.65 -15.34 -8.77
N GLY A 77 13.38 -14.24 -8.64
CA GLY A 77 14.30 -13.91 -7.57
C GLY A 77 15.71 -14.48 -7.75
N ILE A 78 15.96 -15.34 -8.75
CA ILE A 78 17.23 -16.06 -8.87
C ILE A 78 18.34 -15.13 -9.36
N PRO A 79 18.26 -14.47 -10.54
CA PRO A 79 19.27 -13.51 -10.97
C PRO A 79 19.57 -12.43 -9.93
N ASP A 80 18.55 -11.89 -9.25
CA ASP A 80 18.72 -10.91 -8.17
C ASP A 80 19.56 -11.47 -7.03
N ALA A 81 19.22 -12.66 -6.56
CA ALA A 81 19.88 -13.30 -5.43
C ALA A 81 21.35 -13.67 -5.74
N VAL A 82 21.66 -14.06 -6.98
CA VAL A 82 22.99 -14.59 -7.34
C VAL A 82 23.93 -13.56 -7.96
N SER A 83 23.38 -12.52 -8.61
CA SER A 83 24.17 -11.49 -9.30
C SER A 83 24.08 -10.11 -8.66
N GLY A 84 23.05 -9.85 -7.84
CA GLY A 84 22.77 -8.52 -7.28
C GLY A 84 22.28 -7.50 -8.32
N LEU A 85 22.02 -7.94 -9.56
CA LEU A 85 21.42 -7.13 -10.62
C LEU A 85 19.92 -7.45 -10.71
N PRO A 86 19.06 -6.43 -10.95
CA PRO A 86 17.63 -6.62 -11.03
C PRO A 86 17.24 -7.52 -12.22
N GLU A 87 16.36 -8.46 -11.95
CA GLU A 87 15.69 -9.31 -12.90
C GLU A 87 14.48 -8.58 -13.46
N VAL A 88 14.09 -8.95 -14.67
CA VAL A 88 12.86 -8.50 -15.29
C VAL A 88 11.99 -9.74 -15.45
N ARG A 89 10.86 -9.76 -14.77
CA ARG A 89 9.95 -10.91 -14.88
C ARG A 89 9.18 -10.74 -16.15
N LEU A 90 9.28 -11.68 -17.09
CA LEU A 90 8.56 -11.59 -18.36
C LEU A 90 7.06 -11.35 -18.13
N ASN A 91 6.52 -11.90 -17.03
CA ASN A 91 5.12 -11.76 -16.67
C ASN A 91 4.73 -10.45 -15.95
N ASP A 92 5.67 -9.82 -15.23
CA ASP A 92 5.40 -8.57 -14.50
C ASP A 92 5.87 -7.33 -15.29
N ALA A 93 6.80 -7.52 -16.24
CA ALA A 93 7.32 -6.48 -17.12
C ALA A 93 6.27 -5.93 -18.09
N LEU A 94 5.13 -6.61 -18.22
CA LEU A 94 4.02 -6.25 -19.09
C LEU A 94 2.73 -6.61 -18.34
N GLY A 95 1.91 -5.61 -18.01
CA GLY A 95 0.66 -5.80 -17.26
C GLY A 95 -0.45 -6.54 -18.04
N PRO A 96 -1.69 -5.98 -18.17
CA PRO A 96 -2.93 -6.75 -18.43
C PRO A 96 -2.97 -7.70 -19.65
N ALA A 97 -2.07 -7.56 -20.62
CA ALA A 97 -2.03 -8.37 -21.84
C ALA A 97 -1.87 -9.89 -21.59
N MET A 98 -1.34 -10.29 -20.43
CA MET A 98 -1.16 -11.71 -20.11
C MET A 98 -2.44 -12.45 -19.72
N GLY A 99 -3.43 -11.76 -19.17
CA GLY A 99 -4.74 -12.37 -18.91
C GLY A 99 -5.40 -12.79 -20.21
N ASP A 100 -5.29 -11.94 -21.23
CA ASP A 100 -5.91 -12.14 -22.53
C ASP A 100 -5.15 -13.14 -23.41
N CYS A 101 -3.80 -13.18 -23.37
CA CYS A 101 -3.03 -14.16 -24.15
C CYS A 101 -3.24 -15.61 -23.67
N ALA A 102 -3.55 -15.83 -22.39
CA ALA A 102 -3.74 -17.16 -21.81
C ALA A 102 -5.06 -17.83 -22.24
N GLU A 103 -6.04 -17.04 -22.68
CA GLU A 103 -7.39 -17.50 -23.04
C GLU A 103 -7.61 -17.67 -24.56
N GLN A 104 -6.63 -17.31 -25.41
CA GLN A 104 -6.79 -17.32 -26.86
C GLN A 104 -6.19 -18.55 -27.58
N PRO A 105 -6.84 -19.07 -28.66
CA PRO A 105 -6.35 -20.22 -29.42
C PRO A 105 -5.02 -19.99 -30.16
N ASP A 106 -4.72 -18.74 -30.51
CA ASP A 106 -3.55 -18.32 -31.30
C ASP A 106 -2.41 -17.77 -30.42
N ASN A 107 -2.23 -18.36 -29.23
CA ASN A 107 -1.26 -18.01 -28.18
C ASN A 107 0.21 -17.80 -28.70
N HIS A 108 0.56 -18.36 -29.86
CA HIS A 108 1.90 -18.23 -30.42
C HIS A 108 2.24 -16.82 -30.92
N ASP A 109 1.29 -16.09 -31.52
CA ASP A 109 1.54 -14.73 -32.01
C ASP A 109 1.51 -13.70 -30.88
N CYS A 110 0.63 -13.88 -29.89
CA CYS A 110 0.55 -13.04 -28.68
C CYS A 110 1.84 -13.10 -27.87
N GLY A 111 2.35 -14.31 -27.60
CA GLY A 111 3.62 -14.51 -26.89
C GLY A 111 4.84 -13.98 -27.66
N ARG A 112 4.84 -14.10 -28.99
CA ARG A 112 5.89 -13.53 -29.85
C ARG A 112 5.93 -12.01 -29.73
N ASP A 113 4.79 -11.34 -29.84
CA ASP A 113 4.71 -9.87 -29.84
C ASP A 113 5.12 -9.28 -28.48
N VAL A 114 4.80 -9.98 -27.38
CA VAL A 114 5.29 -9.70 -26.02
C VAL A 114 6.82 -9.75 -25.97
N ILE A 115 7.43 -10.80 -26.51
CA ILE A 115 8.89 -10.94 -26.52
C ILE A 115 9.53 -9.90 -27.46
N VAL A 116 8.90 -9.55 -28.58
CA VAL A 116 9.32 -8.44 -29.46
C VAL A 116 9.38 -7.12 -28.68
N ALA A 117 8.37 -6.81 -27.86
CA ALA A 117 8.36 -5.62 -27.03
C ALA A 117 9.52 -5.60 -26.03
N VAL A 118 9.84 -6.75 -25.41
CA VAL A 118 10.99 -6.88 -24.51
C VAL A 118 12.31 -6.70 -25.26
N ILE A 119 12.48 -7.32 -26.43
CA ILE A 119 13.67 -7.14 -27.27
C ILE A 119 13.81 -5.66 -27.71
N ASN A 120 12.71 -4.95 -27.91
CA ASN A 120 12.74 -3.51 -28.22
C ASN A 120 13.16 -2.65 -27.02
N ALA A 121 12.80 -3.04 -25.80
CA ALA A 121 13.06 -2.28 -24.58
C ALA A 121 14.54 -2.35 -24.14
N PHE A 122 15.26 -3.40 -24.54
CA PHE A 122 16.66 -3.62 -24.15
C PHE A 122 17.57 -3.70 -25.37
N ARG A 123 18.67 -2.92 -25.34
CA ARG A 123 19.69 -2.95 -26.41
C ARG A 123 20.29 -4.35 -26.63
N GLN A 124 20.37 -5.13 -25.55
CA GLN A 124 20.77 -6.53 -25.51
C GLN A 124 19.85 -7.22 -24.50
N ALA A 125 18.92 -8.05 -24.97
CA ALA A 125 17.96 -8.73 -24.10
C ALA A 125 18.50 -10.11 -23.70
N ARG A 126 18.69 -10.35 -22.39
CA ARG A 126 19.23 -11.61 -21.85
C ARG A 126 18.13 -12.42 -21.18
N PHE A 127 17.66 -13.50 -21.80
CA PHE A 127 16.58 -14.34 -21.30
C PHE A 127 17.12 -15.57 -20.57
N LEU A 128 16.77 -15.74 -19.29
CA LEU A 128 17.06 -16.95 -18.53
C LEU A 128 15.88 -17.92 -18.66
N ILE A 129 16.16 -19.08 -19.25
CA ILE A 129 15.15 -20.11 -19.56
C ILE A 129 15.46 -21.43 -18.85
N PRO A 130 14.44 -22.19 -18.43
CA PRO A 130 14.62 -23.57 -17.98
C PRO A 130 14.79 -24.51 -19.17
N LEU A 131 15.79 -25.40 -19.14
CA LEU A 131 16.02 -26.41 -20.19
C LEU A 131 15.25 -27.71 -19.95
N ARG A 132 14.63 -27.86 -18.78
CA ARG A 132 13.79 -28.99 -18.40
C ARG A 132 12.58 -28.49 -17.61
N THR A 133 11.40 -28.93 -18.01
CA THR A 133 10.13 -28.42 -17.49
C THR A 133 9.52 -29.38 -16.46
N VAL A 134 8.74 -28.84 -15.52
CA VAL A 134 8.05 -29.59 -14.45
C VAL A 134 6.53 -29.50 -14.57
N ARG A 135 5.80 -30.31 -13.80
CA ARG A 135 4.32 -30.40 -13.80
C ARG A 135 3.57 -29.07 -13.55
N TYR A 136 4.25 -28.04 -13.06
CA TYR A 136 3.69 -26.71 -12.78
C TYR A 136 3.92 -25.70 -13.92
N ASP A 137 4.73 -26.05 -14.92
CA ASP A 137 4.90 -25.24 -16.12
C ASP A 137 3.71 -25.51 -17.05
N LYS A 138 2.80 -24.55 -17.17
CA LYS A 138 1.57 -24.67 -17.95
C LYS A 138 1.84 -24.44 -19.44
N GLY A 139 2.30 -25.43 -20.19
CA GLY A 139 2.17 -25.51 -21.66
C GLY A 139 2.89 -24.45 -22.54
N TRP A 140 3.10 -23.20 -22.10
CA TRP A 140 3.77 -22.13 -22.85
C TRP A 140 5.28 -22.13 -22.60
N GLU A 141 5.72 -22.52 -21.40
CA GLU A 141 7.13 -22.56 -20.99
C GLU A 141 7.94 -23.61 -21.78
N HIS A 142 7.28 -24.62 -22.35
CA HIS A 142 7.93 -25.64 -23.20
C HIS A 142 8.33 -25.10 -24.59
N ARG A 143 7.79 -23.95 -25.00
CA ARG A 143 7.99 -23.34 -26.32
C ARG A 143 8.68 -21.98 -26.25
N ILE A 144 9.19 -21.60 -25.09
CA ILE A 144 9.72 -20.26 -24.86
C ILE A 144 10.96 -19.95 -25.71
N SER A 145 11.82 -20.93 -25.94
CA SER A 145 12.98 -20.79 -26.83
C SER A 145 12.57 -20.51 -28.28
N ASP A 146 11.55 -21.22 -28.78
CA ASP A 146 11.02 -21.04 -30.13
C ASP A 146 10.32 -19.67 -30.26
N ALA A 147 9.61 -19.23 -29.20
CA ALA A 147 8.98 -17.92 -29.15
C ALA A 147 10.02 -16.79 -29.13
N ILE A 148 11.13 -16.95 -28.40
CA ILE A 148 12.26 -16.01 -28.42
C ILE A 148 12.91 -15.96 -29.79
N ALA A 149 13.13 -17.11 -30.43
CA ALA A 149 13.70 -17.19 -31.78
C ALA A 149 12.79 -16.52 -32.82
N SER A 150 11.49 -16.81 -32.79
CA SER A 150 10.48 -16.21 -33.66
C SER A 150 10.37 -14.70 -33.46
N ALA A 151 10.41 -14.23 -32.20
CA ALA A 151 10.37 -12.81 -31.88
C ALA A 151 11.63 -12.08 -32.34
N ALA A 152 12.82 -12.70 -32.18
CA ALA A 152 14.07 -12.13 -32.66
C ALA A 152 14.10 -12.01 -34.19
N ASP A 153 13.64 -13.03 -34.91
CA ASP A 153 13.54 -13.01 -36.37
C ASP A 153 12.59 -11.89 -36.86
N ALA A 154 11.45 -11.71 -36.18
CA ALA A 154 10.49 -10.64 -36.47
C ALA A 154 11.07 -9.22 -36.35
N VAL A 155 12.18 -9.06 -35.61
CA VAL A 155 12.86 -7.77 -35.44
C VAL A 155 14.26 -7.72 -36.06
N GLY A 156 14.63 -8.70 -36.89
CA GLY A 156 15.94 -8.79 -37.52
C GLY A 156 17.10 -8.90 -36.50
N ALA A 157 16.82 -9.40 -35.30
CA ALA A 157 17.82 -9.65 -34.27
C ALA A 157 18.30 -11.10 -34.30
N GLN A 158 19.50 -11.35 -33.79
CA GLN A 158 20.04 -12.71 -33.67
C GLN A 158 19.99 -13.19 -32.23
N VAL A 159 19.51 -14.43 -32.05
CA VAL A 159 19.58 -15.14 -30.77
C VAL A 159 20.88 -15.93 -30.72
N ARG A 160 21.67 -15.75 -29.65
CA ARG A 160 22.75 -16.67 -29.31
C ARG A 160 22.57 -17.19 -27.89
N GLU A 161 22.96 -18.43 -27.64
CA GLU A 161 23.17 -18.88 -26.28
C GLU A 161 24.47 -18.27 -25.77
N GLU A 162 24.41 -17.59 -24.62
CA GLU A 162 25.58 -17.04 -23.97
C GLU A 162 26.21 -18.02 -22.98
N ALA A 163 25.38 -18.78 -22.26
CA ALA A 163 25.81 -19.84 -21.36
C ALA A 163 24.66 -20.80 -21.03
N HIS A 164 25.01 -22.01 -20.60
CA HIS A 164 24.10 -22.92 -19.91
C HIS A 164 24.70 -23.35 -18.56
N PHE A 165 23.82 -23.65 -17.61
CA PHE A 165 24.18 -23.95 -16.23
C PHE A 165 23.64 -25.32 -15.84
N GLY A 166 24.50 -26.12 -15.23
CA GLY A 166 24.28 -27.56 -15.07
C GLY A 166 24.16 -28.00 -13.62
N THR A 167 23.64 -29.21 -13.43
CA THR A 167 23.79 -29.91 -12.17
C THR A 167 25.26 -30.29 -11.96
N ARG A 168 25.65 -30.64 -10.72
CA ARG A 168 26.97 -31.24 -10.42
C ARG A 168 27.33 -32.46 -11.27
N GLN A 169 26.36 -33.11 -11.89
CA GLN A 169 26.57 -34.27 -12.78
C GLN A 169 26.76 -33.85 -14.25
N GLY A 170 26.88 -32.55 -14.53
CA GLY A 170 27.06 -32.00 -15.87
C GLY A 170 25.78 -31.98 -16.71
N VAL A 171 24.61 -32.08 -16.08
CA VAL A 171 23.33 -32.06 -16.81
C VAL A 171 22.82 -30.62 -16.91
N PRO A 172 22.69 -30.03 -18.11
CA PRO A 172 22.22 -28.65 -18.26
C PRO A 172 20.75 -28.52 -17.82
N VAL A 173 20.47 -27.50 -17.02
CA VAL A 173 19.14 -27.22 -16.46
C VAL A 173 18.66 -25.79 -16.71
N LEU A 174 19.57 -24.84 -16.95
CA LEU A 174 19.26 -23.46 -17.32
C LEU A 174 20.07 -23.04 -18.54
N ALA A 175 19.53 -22.15 -19.37
CA ALA A 175 20.29 -21.44 -20.40
C ALA A 175 20.02 -19.93 -20.31
N LEU A 176 21.04 -19.14 -20.59
CA LEU A 176 20.97 -17.70 -20.76
C LEU A 176 21.11 -17.39 -22.25
N LEU A 177 20.00 -17.02 -22.87
CA LEU A 177 19.95 -16.61 -24.27
C LEU A 177 20.11 -15.10 -24.36
N VAL A 178 20.78 -14.63 -25.41
CA VAL A 178 20.99 -13.21 -25.66
C VAL A 178 20.52 -12.86 -27.05
N VAL A 179 19.71 -11.81 -27.13
CA VAL A 179 19.18 -11.26 -28.38
C VAL A 179 19.85 -9.93 -28.65
N ASP A 180 20.65 -9.89 -29.72
CA ASP A 180 21.43 -8.73 -30.13
C ASP A 180 20.88 -8.13 -31.43
N ARG A 181 20.62 -6.82 -31.41
CA ARG A 181 20.39 -6.02 -32.62
C ARG A 181 21.72 -5.41 -33.04
N GLY A 182 22.18 -5.72 -34.26
CA GLY A 182 23.42 -5.12 -34.81
C GLY A 182 23.41 -3.59 -34.68
N SER A 183 24.57 -2.99 -34.39
CA SER A 183 24.68 -1.57 -34.03
C SER A 183 24.43 -0.61 -35.20
N GLU A 184 23.57 0.39 -34.98
CA GLU A 184 23.67 1.71 -35.62
C GLU A 184 24.18 2.76 -34.61
N SER A 185 24.93 3.74 -35.10
CA SER A 185 25.93 4.52 -34.35
C SER A 185 25.49 5.93 -33.88
N ASN A 186 25.80 6.23 -32.61
CA ASN A 186 26.27 7.48 -31.96
C ASN A 186 25.61 8.87 -32.17
N GLY A 187 25.41 9.57 -31.04
CA GLY A 187 25.44 11.04 -30.91
C GLY A 187 25.28 11.51 -29.45
N SER A 188 26.24 12.27 -28.93
CA SER A 188 26.50 12.57 -27.50
C SER A 188 26.28 14.04 -27.07
N HIS A 189 26.32 14.28 -25.74
CA HIS A 189 26.60 15.51 -24.96
C HIS A 189 25.40 16.03 -24.13
N GLY A 190 25.49 16.47 -22.87
CA GLY A 190 26.58 16.68 -21.90
C GLY A 190 25.95 17.14 -20.56
N ARG A 191 26.63 16.92 -19.43
CA ARG A 191 26.18 17.27 -18.05
C ARG A 191 26.50 18.71 -17.69
N GLU A 192 25.68 19.34 -16.84
CA GLU A 192 26.16 20.32 -15.85
C GLU A 192 25.22 20.36 -14.61
N ALA A 193 25.79 20.67 -13.44
CA ALA A 193 25.16 20.62 -12.12
C ALA A 193 24.93 22.03 -11.55
N GLN A 194 23.81 22.28 -10.88
CA GLN A 194 23.62 23.46 -10.03
C GLN A 194 22.67 23.16 -8.86
N GLN A 195 23.00 23.70 -7.67
CA GLN A 195 22.25 23.62 -6.42
C GLN A 195 21.62 25.00 -6.08
N PRO A 196 20.79 25.13 -5.03
CA PRO A 196 19.34 25.35 -5.11
C PRO A 196 18.91 26.82 -4.95
N GLY A 197 17.83 27.21 -5.61
CA GLY A 197 17.23 28.54 -5.51
C GLY A 197 15.72 28.48 -5.75
N ALA A 198 14.99 29.16 -4.87
CA ALA A 198 13.54 29.19 -4.76
C ALA A 198 12.80 29.47 -6.08
N ASN A 199 12.16 28.44 -6.63
CA ASN A 199 10.90 28.46 -7.37
C ASN A 199 10.68 27.05 -7.90
N GLU A 200 10.21 26.15 -7.04
CA GLU A 200 9.88 24.80 -7.45
C GLU A 200 8.57 24.85 -8.24
N LYS A 201 8.67 24.87 -9.57
CA LYS A 201 7.59 24.40 -10.43
C LYS A 201 7.48 22.90 -10.22
N VAL A 202 6.66 22.50 -9.25
CA VAL A 202 6.30 21.10 -8.99
C VAL A 202 5.57 20.58 -10.24
N SER A 203 6.21 19.67 -10.97
CA SER A 203 5.57 18.90 -12.03
C SER A 203 4.75 17.77 -11.39
N GLY A 204 3.56 18.13 -10.93
CA GLY A 204 2.57 17.31 -10.25
C GLY A 204 1.52 18.31 -9.76
N GLY A 205 0.23 18.04 -9.98
CA GLY A 205 -0.84 19.05 -9.78
C GLY A 205 -0.64 19.90 -8.53
N GLN A 206 -0.80 21.22 -8.66
CA GLN A 206 -0.74 22.13 -7.51
C GLN A 206 -1.73 21.62 -6.44
N LEU A 207 -1.30 21.57 -5.18
CA LEU A 207 -2.15 21.10 -4.09
C LEU A 207 -3.44 21.93 -4.02
N GLY A 208 -4.55 21.28 -3.67
CA GLY A 208 -5.87 21.92 -3.60
C GLY A 208 -6.55 22.14 -4.96
N GLN A 209 -5.93 21.74 -6.07
CA GLN A 209 -6.53 21.86 -7.41
C GLN A 209 -7.44 20.68 -7.74
N PRO A 210 -8.41 20.88 -8.67
CA PRO A 210 -9.24 19.79 -9.16
C PRO A 210 -8.46 18.79 -10.01
N ARG A 211 -8.94 17.55 -10.05
CA ARG A 211 -8.44 16.51 -10.97
C ARG A 211 -8.61 16.97 -12.42
N ALA A 212 -7.66 16.55 -13.26
CA ALA A 212 -7.66 16.92 -14.68
C ALA A 212 -8.74 16.18 -15.50
N ASP A 213 -9.29 15.08 -14.99
CA ASP A 213 -10.30 14.26 -15.65
C ASP A 213 -11.74 14.71 -15.39
N LEU A 214 -11.96 15.79 -14.64
CA LEU A 214 -13.31 16.30 -14.37
C LEU A 214 -13.95 16.88 -15.65
N THR A 215 -15.20 16.51 -15.91
CA THR A 215 -16.06 17.18 -16.88
C THR A 215 -16.33 18.64 -16.47
N ALA A 216 -16.85 19.46 -17.39
CA ALA A 216 -17.21 20.85 -17.07
C ALA A 216 -18.25 20.95 -15.93
N ALA A 217 -19.20 20.01 -15.86
CA ALA A 217 -20.20 19.97 -14.81
C ALA A 217 -19.59 19.57 -13.45
N GLU A 218 -18.74 18.54 -13.43
CA GLU A 218 -18.04 18.14 -12.20
C GLU A 218 -17.07 19.23 -11.73
N ARG A 219 -16.43 19.95 -12.64
CA ARG A 219 -15.59 21.09 -12.30
C ARG A 219 -16.39 22.22 -11.64
N ALA A 220 -17.57 22.54 -12.18
CA ALA A 220 -18.44 23.54 -11.55
C ALA A 220 -18.93 23.10 -10.16
N ALA A 221 -19.24 21.81 -9.99
CA ALA A 221 -19.61 21.23 -8.69
C ALA A 221 -18.43 21.25 -7.70
N PHE A 222 -17.21 20.95 -8.16
CA PHE A 222 -15.99 21.07 -7.36
C PHE A 222 -15.76 22.50 -6.89
N ASP A 223 -15.86 23.49 -7.78
CA ASP A 223 -15.64 24.90 -7.44
C ASP A 223 -16.69 25.40 -6.42
N ALA A 224 -17.95 24.97 -6.56
CA ALA A 224 -19.01 25.26 -5.58
C ALA A 224 -18.77 24.58 -4.22
N GLY A 225 -18.35 23.31 -4.24
CA GLY A 225 -17.98 22.56 -3.06
C GLY A 225 -16.79 23.18 -2.32
N GLN A 226 -15.76 23.65 -3.04
CA GLN A 226 -14.60 24.29 -2.44
C GLN A 226 -14.97 25.58 -1.71
N GLN A 227 -15.87 26.38 -2.27
CA GLN A 227 -16.40 27.57 -1.60
C GLN A 227 -17.11 27.16 -0.31
N LEU A 228 -18.00 26.17 -0.38
CA LEU A 228 -18.74 25.68 0.78
C LEU A 228 -17.82 25.11 1.87
N PHE A 229 -16.76 24.40 1.48
CA PHE A 229 -15.80 23.76 2.39
C PHE A 229 -15.07 24.75 3.31
N THR A 230 -14.93 26.00 2.86
CA THR A 230 -14.27 27.09 3.62
C THR A 230 -15.27 28.07 4.24
N GLN A 231 -16.56 27.90 3.95
CA GLN A 231 -17.61 28.70 4.57
C GLN A 231 -17.98 28.14 5.93
N ARG A 232 -18.44 29.04 6.79
CA ARG A 232 -19.01 28.66 8.08
C ARG A 232 -20.25 27.79 7.86
N LEU A 233 -20.31 26.67 8.56
CA LEU A 233 -21.47 25.77 8.57
C LEU A 233 -22.73 26.50 9.07
N PRO A 234 -23.92 26.17 8.56
CA PRO A 234 -25.17 26.86 8.92
C PRO A 234 -25.45 26.84 10.43
N ALA A 235 -25.12 25.72 11.08
CA ALA A 235 -25.07 25.52 12.52
C ALA A 235 -23.95 24.51 12.82
N VAL A 236 -23.49 24.49 14.07
CA VAL A 236 -22.45 23.57 14.59
C VAL A 236 -22.82 23.05 15.98
N GLY A 237 -24.12 23.14 16.31
CA GLY A 237 -24.64 22.96 17.64
C GLY A 237 -23.98 23.80 18.74
N PRO A 238 -24.24 23.48 20.02
CA PRO A 238 -23.68 24.18 21.17
C PRO A 238 -22.18 23.88 21.39
N PHE A 239 -21.66 22.79 20.84
CA PHE A 239 -20.27 22.36 20.98
C PHE A 239 -19.70 21.97 19.62
N TYR A 240 -18.48 22.40 19.31
CA TYR A 240 -17.85 22.17 18.00
C TYR A 240 -16.31 22.08 18.11
N ASN A 241 -15.67 21.47 17.10
CA ASN A 241 -14.21 21.47 16.93
C ASN A 241 -13.74 22.45 15.85
N GLY A 242 -14.58 22.72 14.85
CA GLY A 242 -14.36 23.75 13.85
C GLY A 242 -15.70 24.29 13.33
N GLN A 243 -15.69 25.49 12.78
CA GLN A 243 -16.88 26.11 12.19
C GLN A 243 -16.97 25.92 10.68
N SER A 244 -15.95 25.37 10.07
CA SER A 244 -15.85 25.04 8.65
C SER A 244 -14.96 23.81 8.47
N CYS A 245 -15.14 23.08 7.37
CA CYS A 245 -14.30 21.93 7.06
C CYS A 245 -12.82 22.35 6.87
N GLY A 246 -12.61 23.56 6.36
CA GLY A 246 -11.30 24.16 6.12
C GLY A 246 -10.48 24.45 7.39
N GLU A 247 -11.07 24.54 8.58
CA GLU A 247 -10.31 24.72 9.82
C GLU A 247 -9.47 23.48 10.14
N CYS A 248 -10.02 22.28 9.91
CA CYS A 248 -9.32 21.02 10.13
C CYS A 248 -8.56 20.52 8.90
N HIS A 249 -9.01 20.86 7.68
CA HIS A 249 -8.49 20.29 6.44
C HIS A 249 -7.89 21.34 5.50
N ALA A 250 -6.88 22.08 5.96
CA ALA A 250 -6.25 23.15 5.14
C ALA A 250 -4.73 23.14 5.10
N ILE A 251 -4.05 22.11 5.63
CA ILE A 251 -2.58 22.09 5.65
C ILE A 251 -2.04 21.11 4.60
N PRO A 252 -1.23 21.56 3.63
CA PRO A 252 -0.75 22.94 3.43
C PRO A 252 -1.71 23.83 2.62
N THR A 253 -2.74 23.25 2.00
CA THR A 253 -3.82 23.95 1.29
C THR A 253 -5.16 23.33 1.64
N VAL A 254 -6.27 23.99 1.28
CA VAL A 254 -7.64 23.45 1.44
C VAL A 254 -7.75 22.02 0.86
N GLY A 255 -8.34 21.11 1.65
CA GLY A 255 -8.34 19.67 1.43
C GLY A 255 -7.14 18.92 2.04
N GLY A 256 -6.27 19.63 2.74
CA GLY A 256 -5.08 19.10 3.41
C GLY A 256 -5.36 18.41 4.75
N SER A 257 -4.31 18.15 5.51
CA SER A 257 -4.40 17.63 6.88
C SER A 257 -4.64 18.76 7.89
N GLY A 258 -4.90 18.38 9.15
CA GLY A 258 -4.97 19.30 10.29
C GLY A 258 -3.67 19.42 11.07
N ASP A 259 -3.69 20.29 12.09
CA ASP A 259 -2.64 20.47 13.07
C ASP A 259 -3.10 20.03 14.48
N LEU A 260 -2.35 20.45 15.51
CA LEU A 260 -2.68 20.14 16.90
C LEU A 260 -3.67 21.12 17.55
N GLU A 261 -4.05 22.21 16.86
CA GLU A 261 -5.05 23.15 17.39
C GLU A 261 -6.46 22.57 17.27
N HIS A 262 -6.71 21.77 16.24
CA HIS A 262 -8.01 21.14 15.95
C HIS A 262 -8.01 19.64 16.28
N VAL A 263 -7.40 19.26 17.41
CA VAL A 263 -7.29 17.84 17.79
C VAL A 263 -8.63 17.32 18.25
N GLU A 264 -9.09 16.31 17.53
CA GLU A 264 -10.26 15.55 17.89
C GLU A 264 -9.90 14.53 19.00
N TYR A 265 -10.79 14.40 19.98
CA TYR A 265 -10.67 13.45 21.07
C TYR A 265 -11.83 12.47 21.01
N ILE A 266 -11.50 11.18 21.03
CA ILE A 266 -12.47 10.10 20.92
C ILE A 266 -12.52 9.31 22.22
N ALA A 267 -13.70 9.08 22.78
CA ALA A 267 -13.89 8.03 23.79
C ALA A 267 -14.72 6.86 23.27
N ALA A 268 -14.43 5.70 23.83
CA ALA A 268 -15.35 4.57 23.79
C ALA A 268 -16.62 4.92 24.57
N ASN A 269 -17.79 4.66 23.98
CA ASN A 269 -19.05 4.80 24.67
C ASN A 269 -19.10 3.90 25.92
N PRO A 270 -19.71 4.35 27.03
CA PRO A 270 -20.04 3.44 28.12
C PRO A 270 -20.96 2.32 27.59
N PRO A 271 -20.82 1.08 28.10
CA PRO A 271 -21.76 0.02 27.76
C PRO A 271 -23.19 0.48 28.01
N ALA A 272 -24.14 0.00 27.20
CA ALA A 272 -25.56 0.16 27.48
C ALA A 272 -25.85 -0.29 28.92
N PRO A 273 -26.89 0.24 29.59
CA PRO A 273 -27.32 -0.24 30.91
C PRO A 273 -27.58 -1.76 30.96
N ASP A 274 -27.83 -2.41 29.81
CA ASP A 274 -28.01 -3.85 29.66
C ASP A 274 -26.71 -4.64 29.39
N GLY A 275 -25.56 -3.98 29.41
CA GLY A 275 -24.24 -4.58 29.21
C GLY A 275 -23.86 -4.83 27.75
N ARG A 276 -24.70 -4.45 26.77
CA ARG A 276 -24.30 -4.49 25.35
C ARG A 276 -23.32 -3.35 25.04
N PRO A 277 -22.32 -3.56 24.17
CA PRO A 277 -21.55 -2.45 23.63
C PRO A 277 -22.50 -1.51 22.86
N HIS A 278 -22.51 -0.21 23.20
CA HIS A 278 -22.94 0.78 22.21
C HIS A 278 -21.77 0.94 21.24
N GLY A 279 -22.00 0.60 19.97
CA GLY A 279 -20.99 0.59 18.90
C GLY A 279 -20.71 1.97 18.30
N GLU A 280 -21.11 3.04 18.99
CA GLU A 280 -20.94 4.41 18.49
C GLU A 280 -19.80 5.10 19.22
N ILE A 281 -19.09 5.95 18.49
CA ILE A 281 -17.95 6.69 18.98
C ILE A 281 -18.42 8.04 19.49
N VAL A 282 -17.95 8.49 20.67
CA VAL A 282 -18.22 9.86 21.14
C VAL A 282 -17.02 10.75 20.82
N VAL A 283 -17.27 11.72 19.95
CA VAL A 283 -16.33 12.78 19.59
C VAL A 283 -16.46 13.94 20.58
N TYR A 284 -15.39 14.26 21.31
CA TYR A 284 -15.35 15.41 22.21
C TYR A 284 -15.04 16.68 21.43
N ARG A 285 -15.74 17.74 21.82
CA ARG A 285 -15.69 19.03 21.15
C ARG A 285 -15.04 20.07 22.06
N GLN A 286 -13.99 20.71 21.57
CA GLN A 286 -13.13 21.59 22.36
C GLN A 286 -13.72 22.98 22.59
N HIS A 287 -14.65 23.41 21.73
CA HIS A 287 -15.26 24.72 21.77
C HIS A 287 -16.74 24.63 22.10
N ALA A 288 -17.28 25.74 22.62
CA ALA A 288 -18.69 25.89 22.92
C ALA A 288 -19.18 27.26 22.47
N LEU A 289 -20.45 27.34 22.07
CA LEU A 289 -21.10 28.62 21.78
C LEU A 289 -21.22 29.49 23.05
N PRO A 290 -21.37 30.83 22.90
CA PRO A 290 -21.60 31.71 24.04
C PRO A 290 -22.77 31.23 24.92
N GLY A 291 -22.54 31.13 26.23
CA GLY A 291 -23.53 30.62 27.20
C GLY A 291 -23.43 29.12 27.48
N TRP A 292 -22.59 28.40 26.73
CA TRP A 292 -22.29 26.98 26.95
C TRP A 292 -20.85 26.80 27.46
N THR A 293 -20.59 25.68 28.13
CA THR A 293 -19.25 25.33 28.64
C THR A 293 -18.85 23.98 28.10
N ALA A 294 -17.79 23.92 27.29
CA ALA A 294 -17.24 22.67 26.78
C ALA A 294 -16.84 21.75 27.94
N ALA A 295 -17.18 20.47 27.84
CA ALA A 295 -16.83 19.50 28.87
C ALA A 295 -15.32 19.24 28.88
N THR A 296 -14.75 19.07 30.07
CA THR A 296 -13.38 18.57 30.20
C THR A 296 -13.34 17.11 29.73
N PRO A 297 -12.45 16.73 28.79
CA PRO A 297 -12.37 15.34 28.35
C PRO A 297 -11.90 14.43 29.50
N PRO A 298 -12.48 13.23 29.66
CA PRO A 298 -12.06 12.27 30.68
C PRO A 298 -10.69 11.66 30.34
N ALA A 299 -10.05 11.01 31.31
CA ALA A 299 -8.70 10.48 31.16
C ALA A 299 -8.55 9.39 30.07
N ASN A 300 -9.64 8.76 29.64
CA ASN A 300 -9.65 7.64 28.70
C ASN A 300 -9.86 8.05 27.24
N VAL A 301 -9.86 9.35 26.90
CA VAL A 301 -9.93 9.80 25.49
C VAL A 301 -8.66 9.46 24.70
N ARG A 302 -8.77 9.44 23.38
CA ARG A 302 -7.67 9.22 22.44
C ARG A 302 -7.67 10.32 21.40
N ARG A 303 -6.48 10.79 21.03
CA ARG A 303 -6.33 11.87 20.05
C ARG A 303 -6.45 11.34 18.63
N ARG A 304 -6.96 12.18 17.74
CA ARG A 304 -6.95 12.03 16.29
C ARG A 304 -6.49 13.30 15.59
N ILE A 305 -6.07 13.14 14.36
CA ILE A 305 -5.74 14.25 13.45
C ILE A 305 -6.50 14.07 12.15
N ALA A 306 -7.04 15.17 11.65
CA ALA A 306 -7.68 15.27 10.35
C ALA A 306 -6.70 14.83 9.24
N PRO A 307 -6.97 13.73 8.51
CA PRO A 307 -6.13 13.28 7.42
C PRO A 307 -6.32 14.17 6.17
N PRO A 308 -5.35 14.19 5.24
CA PRO A 308 -5.55 14.88 3.97
C PRO A 308 -6.62 14.18 3.11
N LEU A 309 -7.36 14.97 2.34
CA LEU A 309 -8.48 14.53 1.49
C LEU A 309 -8.09 14.43 0.00
N TYR A 310 -6.83 14.72 -0.34
CA TYR A 310 -6.36 14.66 -1.72
C TYR A 310 -6.57 13.28 -2.33
N GLY A 311 -7.11 13.21 -3.55
CA GLY A 311 -7.23 11.97 -4.32
C GLY A 311 -8.29 10.98 -3.83
N LEU A 312 -9.11 11.31 -2.81
CA LEU A 312 -10.13 10.38 -2.31
C LEU A 312 -11.13 9.97 -3.40
N GLY A 313 -11.42 10.83 -4.37
CA GLY A 313 -12.28 10.47 -5.51
C GLY A 313 -11.71 9.36 -6.41
N LEU A 314 -10.39 9.16 -6.47
CA LEU A 314 -9.78 8.03 -7.16
C LEU A 314 -9.86 6.76 -6.30
N ILE A 315 -9.70 6.92 -4.99
CA ILE A 315 -9.80 5.85 -3.99
C ILE A 315 -11.24 5.29 -3.92
N GLU A 316 -12.25 6.16 -3.99
CA GLU A 316 -13.66 5.77 -4.06
C GLU A 316 -13.95 4.81 -5.22
N ARG A 317 -13.21 4.93 -6.33
CA ARG A 317 -13.39 4.11 -7.53
C ARG A 317 -12.62 2.80 -7.53
N ILE A 318 -11.83 2.52 -6.49
CA ILE A 318 -11.16 1.23 -6.37
C ILE A 318 -12.22 0.14 -6.20
N PRO A 319 -12.23 -0.92 -7.03
CA PRO A 319 -13.20 -2.00 -6.86
C PRO A 319 -13.04 -2.70 -5.50
N ASP A 320 -14.15 -3.04 -4.85
CA ASP A 320 -14.17 -3.79 -3.59
C ASP A 320 -13.32 -5.07 -3.66
N ALA A 321 -13.40 -5.78 -4.79
CA ALA A 321 -12.62 -6.99 -5.04
C ALA A 321 -11.11 -6.74 -5.03
N THR A 322 -10.66 -5.57 -5.51
CA THR A 322 -9.24 -5.20 -5.51
C THR A 322 -8.73 -5.01 -4.09
N ILE A 323 -9.46 -4.30 -3.22
CA ILE A 323 -9.10 -4.13 -1.81
C ILE A 323 -9.08 -5.49 -1.10
N ARG A 324 -10.13 -6.30 -1.27
CA ARG A 324 -10.21 -7.64 -0.65
C ARG A 324 -9.04 -8.54 -1.06
N ALA A 325 -8.62 -8.49 -2.33
CA ALA A 325 -7.49 -9.27 -2.83
C ALA A 325 -6.14 -8.78 -2.26
N ALA A 326 -6.02 -7.51 -1.89
CA ALA A 326 -4.79 -6.91 -1.38
C ALA A 326 -4.53 -7.22 0.11
N CYS A 327 -5.56 -7.49 0.92
CA CYS A 327 -5.42 -7.46 2.38
C CYS A 327 -4.42 -8.43 3.02
N GLY A 328 -3.99 -9.49 2.34
CA GLY A 328 -2.95 -10.38 2.86
C GLY A 328 -3.25 -10.88 4.28
N ARG A 329 -2.50 -10.38 5.28
CA ARG A 329 -2.67 -10.71 6.72
C ARG A 329 -3.69 -9.83 7.44
N GLY A 330 -3.99 -8.65 6.91
CA GLY A 330 -5.07 -7.80 7.38
C GLY A 330 -6.42 -8.25 6.86
N HIS A 331 -7.43 -7.40 7.02
CA HIS A 331 -8.79 -7.69 6.55
C HIS A 331 -9.45 -6.46 5.93
N ALA A 332 -10.42 -6.69 5.06
CA ALA A 332 -11.26 -5.64 4.50
C ALA A 332 -12.49 -5.45 5.41
N ALA A 333 -12.61 -4.27 6.01
CA ALA A 333 -13.77 -3.92 6.84
C ALA A 333 -15.02 -3.65 6.01
N GLY A 334 -16.19 -3.96 6.56
CA GLY A 334 -17.48 -3.60 5.97
C GLY A 334 -17.73 -2.10 6.03
N ALA A 335 -18.27 -1.54 4.95
CA ALA A 335 -18.74 -0.15 4.95
C ALA A 335 -20.14 -0.04 5.57
N LYS A 336 -20.35 0.98 6.40
CA LYS A 336 -21.66 1.53 6.72
C LYS A 336 -22.29 2.04 5.42
N GLY A 337 -23.43 1.48 5.03
CA GLY A 337 -24.20 1.98 3.90
C GLY A 337 -25.24 2.97 4.40
N GLN A 338 -25.15 4.23 3.97
CA GLN A 338 -26.10 5.29 4.37
C GLN A 338 -27.03 5.72 3.24
N GLY A 339 -27.04 4.96 2.14
CA GLY A 339 -28.00 5.12 1.04
C GLY A 339 -27.51 6.01 -0.11
N THR A 340 -26.25 6.44 -0.13
CA THR A 340 -25.67 7.14 -1.29
C THR A 340 -24.88 6.24 -2.23
N LEU A 341 -24.72 6.70 -3.48
CA LEU A 341 -24.02 6.00 -4.54
C LEU A 341 -22.63 6.62 -4.82
N PRO A 342 -21.65 5.81 -5.28
CA PRO A 342 -21.73 4.36 -5.48
C PRO A 342 -21.83 3.60 -4.15
N GLU A 343 -22.57 2.50 -4.15
CA GLU A 343 -22.58 1.57 -3.03
C GLU A 343 -21.29 0.76 -3.05
N ASN A 344 -20.44 1.03 -2.06
CA ASN A 344 -19.19 0.31 -1.81
C ASN A 344 -19.37 -0.49 -0.52
N SER A 345 -19.28 -1.82 -0.61
CA SER A 345 -19.42 -2.70 0.57
C SER A 345 -18.15 -2.79 1.40
N VAL A 346 -17.01 -2.41 0.82
CA VAL A 346 -15.70 -2.36 1.50
C VAL A 346 -15.38 -0.94 1.91
N ALA A 347 -15.14 -0.77 3.22
CA ALA A 347 -14.72 0.51 3.78
C ALA A 347 -13.30 0.87 3.33
N ARG A 348 -13.11 2.15 3.00
CA ARG A 348 -11.83 2.72 2.54
C ARG A 348 -11.55 4.11 3.11
N PHE A 349 -12.54 4.71 3.77
CA PHE A 349 -12.44 5.99 4.44
C PHE A 349 -12.58 5.85 5.97
N GLY A 350 -12.08 6.86 6.68
CA GLY A 350 -11.87 6.81 8.13
C GLY A 350 -10.54 6.16 8.51
N VAL A 351 -10.10 6.43 9.74
CA VAL A 351 -8.87 5.84 10.32
C VAL A 351 -9.06 4.36 10.66
N LYS A 352 -10.28 3.99 11.08
CA LYS A 352 -10.68 2.63 11.43
C LYS A 352 -11.49 1.92 10.33
N ALA A 353 -11.51 2.47 9.11
CA ALA A 353 -12.20 1.92 7.94
C ALA A 353 -13.67 1.51 8.19
N PHE A 354 -14.60 2.46 8.12
CA PHE A 354 -16.04 2.15 8.21
C PHE A 354 -16.90 2.78 7.12
N LEU A 355 -16.33 3.59 6.22
CA LEU A 355 -17.07 4.31 5.17
C LEU A 355 -16.58 3.93 3.77
N GLY A 356 -17.52 3.68 2.85
CA GLY A 356 -17.27 3.13 1.52
C GLY A 356 -17.22 4.18 0.40
N ASN A 357 -18.03 5.25 0.50
CA ASN A 357 -18.13 6.30 -0.52
C ASN A 357 -17.99 7.70 0.12
N ILE A 358 -17.80 8.72 -0.71
CA ILE A 358 -17.52 10.09 -0.27
C ILE A 358 -18.75 10.81 0.29
N PRO A 359 -19.98 10.64 -0.23
CA PRO A 359 -21.15 11.32 0.33
C PRO A 359 -21.51 10.75 1.70
N ASP A 360 -21.49 9.43 1.89
CA ASP A 360 -21.65 8.80 3.22
C ASP A 360 -20.53 9.27 4.15
N PHE A 361 -19.28 9.34 3.66
CA PHE A 361 -18.18 9.89 4.46
C PHE A 361 -18.43 11.33 4.87
N THR A 362 -18.90 12.18 3.96
CA THR A 362 -19.15 13.59 4.23
C THR A 362 -20.30 13.77 5.22
N GLY A 363 -21.40 13.01 5.06
CA GLY A 363 -22.53 13.01 5.99
C GLY A 363 -22.13 12.55 7.39
N SER A 364 -21.42 11.43 7.48
CA SER A 364 -20.92 10.92 8.77
C SER A 364 -19.99 11.92 9.48
N MET A 365 -19.10 12.62 8.75
CA MET A 365 -18.21 13.61 9.38
C MET A 365 -18.95 14.90 9.77
N LEU A 366 -20.01 15.29 9.06
CA LEU A 366 -20.85 16.42 9.47
C LEU A 366 -21.50 16.13 10.83
N ASP A 367 -22.04 14.93 10.99
CA ASP A 367 -22.66 14.47 12.23
C ASP A 367 -21.62 14.29 13.36
N SER A 368 -20.65 13.40 13.17
CA SER A 368 -19.71 13.01 14.23
C SER A 368 -18.79 14.15 14.65
N GLU A 369 -18.17 14.85 13.69
CA GLU A 369 -17.14 15.86 13.97
C GLU A 369 -17.73 17.25 14.22
N SER A 370 -18.72 17.65 13.41
CA SER A 370 -19.19 19.04 13.35
C SER A 370 -20.49 19.28 14.11
N ASN A 371 -21.14 18.22 14.63
CA ASN A 371 -22.47 18.29 15.24
C ASN A 371 -23.49 18.95 14.30
N VAL A 372 -23.54 18.48 13.06
CA VAL A 372 -24.46 18.94 12.03
C VAL A 372 -25.29 17.77 11.56
N SER A 373 -26.53 17.72 12.01
CA SER A 373 -27.47 16.66 11.69
C SER A 373 -27.87 16.73 10.22
N ASN A 374 -28.09 15.56 9.62
CA ASN A 374 -28.30 15.44 8.19
C ASN A 374 -29.09 14.17 7.83
N PRO A 375 -29.70 14.10 6.63
CA PRO A 375 -30.60 13.00 6.26
C PRO A 375 -29.96 11.61 6.15
N LEU A 376 -28.62 11.50 6.08
CA LEU A 376 -27.92 10.20 5.97
C LEU A 376 -27.78 9.47 7.31
N GLU A 377 -28.07 10.14 8.43
CA GLU A 377 -28.05 9.52 9.76
C GLU A 377 -29.40 8.92 10.17
N GLY A 378 -30.43 9.03 9.32
CA GLY A 378 -31.72 8.35 9.47
C GLY A 378 -32.95 9.25 9.34
N GLU A 379 -34.13 8.64 9.19
CA GLU A 379 -35.40 9.37 9.16
C GLU A 379 -35.66 10.06 10.51
N GLY A 380 -35.75 11.39 10.49
CA GLY A 380 -35.95 12.18 11.72
C GLY A 380 -34.68 12.34 12.55
N SER A 381 -33.49 12.32 11.91
CA SER A 381 -32.21 12.74 12.51
C SER A 381 -32.47 13.95 13.42
N ASN A 382 -32.19 13.76 14.70
CA ASN A 382 -32.35 14.74 15.77
C ASN A 382 -31.21 14.47 16.72
N ASP A 383 -30.25 15.36 16.77
CA ASP A 383 -29.05 15.21 17.60
C ASP A 383 -29.29 15.68 19.06
N GLY A 384 -30.50 16.18 19.35
CA GLY A 384 -30.94 16.59 20.68
C GLY A 384 -30.29 17.86 21.19
N ASP A 385 -29.65 18.65 20.32
CA ASP A 385 -28.82 19.79 20.72
C ASP A 385 -29.62 21.11 20.89
N GLY A 386 -30.90 21.10 20.48
CA GLY A 386 -31.83 22.23 20.56
C GLY A 386 -31.83 23.15 19.33
N PHE A 387 -31.13 22.77 18.26
CA PHE A 387 -31.17 23.41 16.95
C PHE A 387 -32.19 22.71 16.03
N ALA A 388 -32.24 23.12 14.76
CA ALA A 388 -33.31 22.75 13.85
C ALA A 388 -32.83 21.65 12.91
N ASP A 389 -33.39 20.45 13.08
CA ASP A 389 -32.99 19.29 12.31
C ASP A 389 -33.82 19.03 11.03
N PRO A 390 -33.21 18.43 9.98
CA PRO A 390 -31.77 18.36 9.80
C PRO A 390 -31.19 19.75 9.52
N GLU A 391 -30.02 20.09 10.08
CA GLU A 391 -29.39 21.40 9.82
C GLU A 391 -29.05 21.60 8.34
N VAL A 392 -28.74 20.51 7.64
CA VAL A 392 -28.36 20.51 6.23
C VAL A 392 -29.09 19.42 5.45
N ASP A 393 -29.29 19.64 4.14
CA ASP A 393 -29.94 18.67 3.27
C ASP A 393 -28.93 17.81 2.48
N LEU A 394 -29.42 16.81 1.73
CA LEU A 394 -28.56 15.98 0.88
C LEU A 394 -27.79 16.79 -0.17
N LYS A 395 -28.35 17.92 -0.65
CA LYS A 395 -27.68 18.77 -1.64
C LYS A 395 -26.44 19.43 -1.05
N PHE A 396 -26.49 19.83 0.22
CA PHE A 396 -25.34 20.33 0.95
C PHE A 396 -24.23 19.28 1.02
N ILE A 397 -24.57 18.04 1.39
CA ILE A 397 -23.62 16.90 1.45
C ILE A 397 -23.00 16.64 0.09
N GLU A 398 -23.79 16.51 -0.97
CA GLU A 398 -23.30 16.25 -2.33
C GLU A 398 -22.42 17.40 -2.85
N THR A 399 -22.70 18.65 -2.45
CA THR A 399 -21.88 19.81 -2.82
C THR A 399 -20.50 19.73 -2.17
N LEU A 400 -20.41 19.40 -0.88
CA LEU A 400 -19.13 19.14 -0.21
C LEU A 400 -18.41 17.92 -0.77
N ALA A 401 -19.14 16.82 -1.00
CA ALA A 401 -18.62 15.59 -1.57
C ALA A 401 -18.02 15.82 -2.97
N ALA A 402 -18.60 16.70 -3.79
CA ALA A 402 -18.06 17.05 -5.10
C ALA A 402 -16.66 17.68 -5.01
N PHE A 403 -16.40 18.52 -4.00
CA PHE A 403 -15.05 19.04 -3.75
C PHE A 403 -14.07 17.91 -3.38
N VAL A 404 -14.43 17.08 -2.40
CA VAL A 404 -13.57 15.97 -1.94
C VAL A 404 -13.30 14.96 -3.07
N ARG A 405 -14.32 14.59 -3.84
CA ARG A 405 -14.24 13.68 -4.99
C ARG A 405 -13.46 14.28 -6.17
N GLY A 406 -13.51 15.60 -6.34
CA GLY A 406 -12.80 16.30 -7.40
C GLY A 406 -11.37 16.66 -7.05
N LEU A 407 -10.93 16.52 -5.80
CA LEU A 407 -9.62 16.96 -5.34
C LEU A 407 -8.48 16.10 -5.92
N ALA A 408 -7.49 16.73 -6.56
CA ALA A 408 -6.37 16.02 -7.18
C ALA A 408 -5.46 15.35 -6.15
N PRO A 409 -4.97 14.12 -6.40
CA PRO A 409 -3.90 13.55 -5.59
C PRO A 409 -2.60 14.36 -5.79
N PRO A 410 -1.75 14.48 -4.77
CA PRO A 410 -0.44 15.09 -4.93
C PRO A 410 0.44 14.15 -5.76
N GLY A 411 1.09 14.68 -6.80
CA GLY A 411 2.08 13.89 -7.55
C GLY A 411 3.33 13.63 -6.71
N ARG A 412 4.18 12.68 -7.14
CA ARG A 412 5.51 12.48 -6.54
C ARG A 412 6.46 13.64 -6.89
N ASN A 413 7.37 13.97 -5.98
CA ASN A 413 8.46 14.90 -6.25
C ASN A 413 9.71 14.14 -6.73
N GLY A 414 9.78 13.88 -8.03
CA GLY A 414 10.87 13.14 -8.64
C GLY A 414 10.77 11.61 -8.44
N ASN A 415 11.85 10.92 -8.78
CA ASN A 415 11.96 9.47 -8.72
C ASN A 415 13.23 9.07 -7.94
N ASP A 416 13.08 8.26 -6.90
CA ASP A 416 14.20 7.61 -6.19
C ASP A 416 13.99 6.09 -6.22
N ALA A 417 14.32 5.47 -7.35
CA ALA A 417 14.20 4.02 -7.53
C ALA A 417 15.04 3.23 -6.50
N ALA A 418 16.16 3.79 -6.02
CA ALA A 418 16.97 3.14 -5.00
C ALA A 418 16.28 3.16 -3.63
N GLY A 419 15.72 4.30 -3.24
CA GLY A 419 14.90 4.42 -2.04
C GLY A 419 13.60 3.61 -2.10
N GLU A 420 12.97 3.53 -3.28
CA GLU A 420 11.78 2.68 -3.47
C GLU A 420 12.11 1.19 -3.34
N ARG A 421 13.28 0.75 -3.85
CA ARG A 421 13.78 -0.59 -3.56
C ARG A 421 14.01 -0.81 -2.07
N ALA A 422 14.55 0.18 -1.36
CA ALA A 422 14.72 0.10 0.09
C ALA A 422 13.36 -0.06 0.81
N PHE A 423 12.36 0.75 0.44
CA PHE A 423 10.98 0.65 0.94
C PHE A 423 10.37 -0.74 0.76
N ARG A 424 10.54 -1.34 -0.43
CA ARG A 424 10.10 -2.72 -0.71
C ARG A 424 10.93 -3.76 0.06
N SER A 425 12.24 -3.55 0.23
CA SER A 425 13.13 -4.50 0.92
C SER A 425 12.91 -4.54 2.43
N PHE A 426 12.57 -3.41 3.05
CA PHE A 426 12.09 -3.38 4.44
C PHE A 426 10.65 -3.88 4.53
N GLY A 427 9.97 -3.94 3.38
CA GLY A 427 8.65 -4.47 3.16
C GLY A 427 7.52 -3.61 3.70
N CYS A 428 7.75 -2.31 3.75
CA CYS A 428 6.70 -1.30 3.86
C CYS A 428 5.60 -1.53 2.81
N ALA A 429 5.98 -1.96 1.60
CA ALA A 429 5.09 -2.21 0.47
C ALA A 429 4.11 -3.39 0.63
N VAL A 430 4.23 -4.19 1.71
CA VAL A 430 3.24 -5.26 1.98
C VAL A 430 1.87 -4.68 2.33
N CYS A 431 1.84 -3.57 3.07
CA CYS A 431 0.59 -2.86 3.38
C CYS A 431 0.50 -1.56 2.57
N HIS A 432 1.61 -0.82 2.44
CA HIS A 432 1.65 0.42 1.67
C HIS A 432 1.88 0.15 0.18
N MET A 433 0.91 -0.53 -0.45
CA MET A 433 0.97 -0.91 -1.86
C MET A 433 0.98 0.31 -2.78
N PRO A 434 1.97 0.45 -3.68
CA PRO A 434 2.12 1.64 -4.52
C PRO A 434 0.85 2.00 -5.29
N ASP A 435 0.21 1.02 -5.92
CA ASP A 435 -0.91 1.24 -6.83
C ASP A 435 -2.11 0.36 -6.45
N MET A 436 -3.29 0.96 -6.47
CA MET A 436 -4.59 0.32 -6.36
C MET A 436 -5.51 0.92 -7.42
N PRO A 437 -5.43 0.47 -8.69
CA PRO A 437 -6.12 1.12 -9.80
C PRO A 437 -7.63 1.33 -9.54
N PRO A 438 -8.18 2.51 -9.89
CA PRO A 438 -7.55 3.58 -10.67
C PRO A 438 -6.65 4.54 -9.88
N ALA A 439 -6.48 4.35 -8.56
CA ALA A 439 -5.55 5.15 -7.78
C ALA A 439 -4.11 4.63 -7.94
N THR A 440 -3.21 5.46 -8.45
CA THR A 440 -1.79 5.15 -8.60
C THR A 440 -0.95 6.01 -7.64
N ASP A 441 0.25 5.55 -7.29
CA ASP A 441 1.14 6.20 -6.31
C ASP A 441 0.45 6.49 -4.94
N VAL A 442 -0.49 5.64 -4.54
CA VAL A 442 -1.33 5.80 -3.34
C VAL A 442 -0.67 5.25 -2.07
N PHE A 443 0.14 4.20 -2.21
CA PHE A 443 0.89 3.57 -1.12
C PHE A 443 -0.01 3.13 0.06
N SER A 444 -1.08 2.39 -0.26
CA SER A 444 -2.00 1.80 0.70
C SER A 444 -2.82 0.69 0.03
N ASP A 445 -3.03 -0.41 0.75
CA ASP A 445 -3.96 -1.48 0.41
C ASP A 445 -5.39 -1.22 0.90
N PHE A 446 -5.61 -0.17 1.69
CA PHE A 446 -6.88 0.18 2.36
C PHE A 446 -7.41 -0.87 3.34
N CYS A 447 -6.59 -1.86 3.68
CA CYS A 447 -6.96 -2.92 4.59
C CYS A 447 -6.71 -2.50 6.03
N VAL A 448 -7.35 -3.23 6.94
CA VAL A 448 -7.25 -3.05 8.39
C VAL A 448 -6.19 -4.01 8.93
N HIS A 449 -5.21 -3.45 9.63
CA HIS A 449 -4.07 -4.18 10.19
C HIS A 449 -3.89 -3.90 11.67
N ARG A 450 -3.40 -4.91 12.39
CA ARG A 450 -3.02 -4.76 13.81
C ARG A 450 -1.71 -4.00 13.94
N MET A 451 -1.75 -2.81 14.53
CA MET A 451 -0.58 -1.94 14.74
C MET A 451 0.12 -2.17 16.09
N GLY A 452 -0.39 -3.08 16.91
CA GLY A 452 0.19 -3.49 18.20
C GLY A 452 -0.11 -2.54 19.36
N ASP A 453 0.20 -2.99 20.58
CA ASP A 453 -0.23 -2.36 21.84
C ASP A 453 0.23 -0.91 22.00
N VAL A 454 1.39 -0.55 21.43
CA VAL A 454 1.94 0.82 21.52
C VAL A 454 1.04 1.82 20.79
N LEU A 455 0.44 1.41 19.68
CA LEU A 455 -0.45 2.23 18.86
C LEU A 455 -1.92 1.89 19.10
N ALA A 456 -2.24 0.95 19.98
CA ALA A 456 -3.61 0.68 20.34
C ALA A 456 -4.24 1.90 21.02
N ASP A 457 -5.42 2.28 20.53
CA ASP A 457 -6.25 3.30 21.16
C ASP A 457 -7.33 2.67 22.06
N GLY A 458 -7.60 1.37 21.89
CA GLY A 458 -8.61 0.65 22.66
C GLY A 458 -10.04 0.97 22.24
N ILE A 459 -10.22 1.68 21.12
CA ILE A 459 -11.53 2.11 20.60
C ILE A 459 -11.88 1.20 19.42
N PRO A 460 -12.82 0.24 19.60
CA PRO A 460 -13.39 -0.47 18.47
C PRO A 460 -14.31 0.45 17.68
N ASP A 461 -14.36 0.25 16.38
CA ASP A 461 -15.23 0.96 15.45
C ASP A 461 -15.69 -0.02 14.38
N HIS A 462 -16.99 -0.33 14.36
CA HIS A 462 -17.57 -1.34 13.48
C HIS A 462 -16.78 -2.67 13.54
N ASP A 463 -16.21 -3.10 12.41
CA ASP A 463 -15.44 -4.35 12.28
C ASP A 463 -13.98 -4.25 12.77
N THR A 464 -13.54 -3.04 13.15
CA THR A 464 -12.15 -2.75 13.47
C THR A 464 -11.93 -2.67 14.97
N LYS A 465 -10.95 -3.41 15.49
CA LYS A 465 -10.63 -3.44 16.93
C LYS A 465 -9.79 -2.24 17.39
N GLY A 466 -9.63 -2.10 18.72
CA GLY A 466 -8.87 -1.01 19.35
C GLY A 466 -7.37 -0.96 19.01
N ASP A 467 -6.77 -2.05 18.53
CA ASP A 467 -5.38 -2.10 18.06
C ASP A 467 -5.26 -2.18 16.53
N GLU A 468 -6.38 -2.13 15.83
CA GLU A 468 -6.47 -2.26 14.37
C GLU A 468 -6.69 -0.89 13.73
N PHE A 469 -6.08 -0.66 12.57
CA PHE A 469 -6.17 0.60 11.82
C PHE A 469 -6.08 0.34 10.32
N ARG A 470 -6.73 1.18 9.53
CA ARG A 470 -6.58 1.17 8.09
C ARG A 470 -5.18 1.63 7.69
N THR A 471 -4.56 0.95 6.72
CA THR A 471 -3.33 1.47 6.09
C THR A 471 -3.58 2.85 5.49
N THR A 472 -2.98 3.89 6.06
CA THR A 472 -3.17 5.26 5.57
C THR A 472 -2.35 5.48 4.29
N PRO A 473 -2.93 6.01 3.20
CA PRO A 473 -2.21 6.36 1.98
C PRO A 473 -1.01 7.26 2.27
N LEU A 474 0.10 7.03 1.57
CA LEU A 474 1.30 7.87 1.68
C LEU A 474 1.38 8.94 0.58
N GLN A 475 0.41 9.04 -0.32
CA GLN A 475 0.35 10.16 -1.25
C GLN A 475 0.34 11.51 -0.50
N GLY A 476 1.25 12.40 -0.89
CA GLY A 476 1.48 13.69 -0.24
C GLY A 476 2.20 13.62 1.12
N LEU A 477 2.89 12.53 1.43
CA LEU A 477 3.57 12.34 2.73
C LEU A 477 4.52 13.49 3.07
N ARG A 478 5.24 14.05 2.10
CA ARG A 478 6.18 15.18 2.29
C ARG A 478 5.52 16.48 2.75
N PHE A 479 4.20 16.60 2.60
CA PHE A 479 3.45 17.77 3.06
C PHE A 479 2.91 17.62 4.48
N ARG A 480 3.02 16.42 5.07
CA ARG A 480 2.55 16.14 6.43
C ARG A 480 3.60 16.54 7.46
N LYS A 481 3.14 17.12 8.57
CA LYS A 481 3.98 17.48 9.73
C LYS A 481 3.81 16.54 10.91
N LEU A 482 2.69 15.83 10.96
CA LEU A 482 2.29 14.92 12.02
C LEU A 482 1.96 13.57 11.39
N TYR A 483 2.40 12.50 12.03
CA TYR A 483 2.28 11.13 11.53
C TYR A 483 1.55 10.23 12.53
N LEU A 484 1.10 9.08 12.02
CA LEU A 484 0.23 8.13 12.72
C LEU A 484 -1.16 8.71 12.97
N HIS A 485 -2.08 7.88 13.45
CA HIS A 485 -3.49 8.24 13.60
C HIS A 485 -3.75 9.34 14.65
N ASP A 486 -2.80 9.58 15.57
CA ASP A 486 -2.94 10.52 16.68
C ASP A 486 -1.88 11.64 16.68
N GLY A 487 -1.05 11.69 15.64
CA GLY A 487 -0.02 12.73 15.50
C GLY A 487 1.12 12.70 16.49
N ARG A 488 1.29 11.62 17.28
CA ARG A 488 2.37 11.56 18.28
C ARG A 488 3.77 11.64 17.68
N ALA A 489 3.91 11.29 16.40
CA ALA A 489 5.17 11.29 15.68
C ALA A 489 5.30 12.56 14.82
N THR A 490 6.42 13.25 14.96
CA THR A 490 6.77 14.47 14.19
C THR A 490 7.90 14.24 13.19
N THR A 491 8.44 13.01 13.14
CA THR A 491 9.47 12.60 12.18
C THR A 491 9.12 11.25 11.57
N LEU A 492 9.52 11.04 10.30
CA LEU A 492 9.35 9.74 9.62
C LEU A 492 10.02 8.60 10.39
N GLU A 493 11.20 8.82 10.96
CA GLU A 493 11.88 7.81 11.78
C GLU A 493 11.05 7.42 13.01
N SER A 494 10.55 8.41 13.77
CA SER A 494 9.69 8.11 14.92
C SER A 494 8.41 7.39 14.52
N ALA A 495 7.81 7.74 13.37
CA ALA A 495 6.63 7.07 12.85
C ALA A 495 6.95 5.61 12.45
N ILE A 496 8.03 5.38 11.71
CA ILE A 496 8.47 4.03 11.31
C ILE A 496 8.72 3.16 12.54
N THR A 497 9.51 3.65 13.50
CA THR A 497 9.87 2.87 14.71
C THR A 497 8.69 2.60 15.64
N ALA A 498 7.62 3.39 15.57
CA ALA A 498 6.42 3.19 16.37
C ALA A 498 5.47 2.12 15.80
N HIS A 499 5.65 1.70 14.55
CA HIS A 499 4.87 0.59 13.99
C HIS A 499 5.09 -0.68 14.82
N GLY A 500 4.03 -1.46 15.00
CA GLY A 500 4.06 -2.71 15.75
C GLY A 500 3.11 -3.74 15.13
N GLY A 501 2.80 -4.79 15.89
CA GLY A 501 1.90 -5.86 15.46
C GLY A 501 2.34 -6.49 14.13
N GLU A 502 1.48 -6.40 13.11
CA GLU A 502 1.75 -6.97 11.79
C GLU A 502 2.93 -6.33 11.05
N ALA A 503 3.36 -5.13 11.46
CA ALA A 503 4.47 -4.38 10.86
C ALA A 503 5.82 -4.55 11.60
N GLU A 504 5.89 -5.33 12.69
CA GLU A 504 7.12 -5.47 13.49
C GLU A 504 8.36 -5.89 12.69
N TRP A 505 8.17 -6.72 11.68
CA TRP A 505 9.26 -7.20 10.82
C TRP A 505 9.86 -6.07 9.97
N ALA A 506 9.03 -5.12 9.51
CA ALA A 506 9.50 -3.96 8.77
C ALA A 506 10.27 -2.99 9.69
N VAL A 507 9.84 -2.86 10.95
CA VAL A 507 10.56 -2.10 11.96
C VAL A 507 11.93 -2.72 12.27
N ARG A 508 12.00 -4.05 12.45
CA ARG A 508 13.28 -4.75 12.64
C ARG A 508 14.20 -4.56 11.44
N ALA A 509 13.69 -4.71 10.21
CA ALA A 509 14.47 -4.47 9.00
C ALA A 509 15.03 -3.05 8.93
N TYR A 510 14.23 -2.03 9.29
CA TYR A 510 14.68 -0.64 9.36
C TYR A 510 15.75 -0.43 10.44
N GLN A 511 15.60 -1.03 11.62
CA GLN A 511 16.55 -0.92 12.74
C GLN A 511 17.90 -1.60 12.45
N GLU A 512 17.88 -2.72 11.74
CA GLU A 512 19.09 -3.46 11.35
C GLU A 512 19.78 -2.86 10.11
N ALA A 513 19.11 -1.96 9.39
CA ALA A 513 19.62 -1.34 8.19
C ALA A 513 20.78 -0.35 8.46
N THR A 514 21.73 -0.32 7.52
CA THR A 514 22.82 0.66 7.50
C THR A 514 22.29 2.09 7.39
N GLY A 515 23.13 3.07 7.75
CA GLY A 515 22.79 4.50 7.60
C GLY A 515 22.39 4.85 6.16
N ASP A 516 23.09 4.29 5.17
CA ASP A 516 22.82 4.54 3.75
C ASP A 516 21.48 3.98 3.29
N GLN A 517 21.09 2.80 3.77
CA GLN A 517 19.79 2.19 3.48
C GLN A 517 18.65 2.99 4.11
N ARG A 518 18.81 3.43 5.38
CA ARG A 518 17.83 4.31 6.03
C ARG A 518 17.71 5.66 5.33
N ALA A 519 18.85 6.23 4.89
CA ALA A 519 18.87 7.45 4.09
C ALA A 519 18.20 7.26 2.71
N ALA A 520 18.36 6.09 2.08
CA ALA A 520 17.68 5.77 0.83
C ALA A 520 16.16 5.69 1.01
N LEU A 521 15.67 4.97 2.02
CA LEU A 521 14.25 4.97 2.36
C LEU A 521 13.75 6.40 2.58
N ARG A 522 14.47 7.20 3.37
CA ARG A 522 14.09 8.57 3.69
C ARG A 522 13.92 9.43 2.44
N ARG A 523 14.89 9.40 1.53
CA ARG A 523 14.81 10.16 0.27
C ARG A 523 13.59 9.77 -0.56
N PHE A 524 13.28 8.48 -0.65
CA PHE A 524 12.07 8.01 -1.34
C PHE A 524 10.79 8.49 -0.66
N LEU A 525 10.69 8.40 0.67
CA LEU A 525 9.52 8.91 1.40
C LEU A 525 9.36 10.44 1.24
N ASP A 526 10.46 11.19 1.11
CA ASP A 526 10.42 12.62 0.80
C ASP A 526 9.93 12.91 -0.64
N THR A 527 9.93 11.90 -1.54
CA THR A 527 9.29 12.03 -2.87
C THR A 527 7.77 11.91 -2.80
N LEU A 528 7.21 11.31 -1.74
CA LEU A 528 5.79 10.97 -1.66
C LEU A 528 4.90 12.14 -1.27
#